data_AF-A0A7J4B1A7-F1
#
_entry.id   AF-A0A7J4B1A7-F1
#
_cell.length_a   1.000
_cell.length_b   1.000
_cell.length_c   1.000
_cell.angle_alpha   90.00
_cell.angle_beta   90.00
_cell.angle_gamma   90.00
#
_symmetry.space_group_name_H-M   'P 1'
#
loop_
_entity.id
_entity.type
_entity.pdbx_description
1 polymer ?
#
loop_
_entity_poly.entity_id
_entity_poly.type
_entity_poly.pdbx_seq_one_letter_code
_entity_poly.pdbx_strand_id
1 'polypeptide(L)'
;EEEVMLRANQYKELIETQLAIPVILGKKSKSETFAGAVYTVSLEALMPDGKALQMGTSHNLGQNFSKSFNIQFLDKDEKKKYVWQTSWGFSTRLIGALVMIHGDDKGLIIPPNIAPIQIVIIPIFDTKTKKSVIEKAKSICEDLEKKFSVEVDLREEYTPGWKFYEWELKGIPLRIEIGPKDIEKKQVVFVRRDSGIKISVDENSVLKEAEKMLKDIQRSLFEKAKHFLDSNIVEVKNFSDFKKAIKNKKMIRASWCGSEECEESVKEETTATIRCIPFDQKKPASCVFCGKPGKYIVYWAKGY
;
A
#
# COMPACT_ATOMS: atom_id res chain seq x y z
N GLU A 1 17.99 -16.64 -9.31
CA GLU A 1 16.91 -16.76 -8.31
C GLU A 1 17.00 -15.67 -7.25
N GLU A 2 18.18 -15.42 -6.69
CA GLU A 2 18.44 -14.34 -5.73
C GLU A 2 17.93 -12.97 -6.20
N GLU A 3 18.24 -12.58 -7.44
CA GLU A 3 17.77 -11.32 -8.03
C GLU A 3 16.23 -11.21 -8.01
N VAL A 4 15.50 -12.30 -8.25
CA VAL A 4 14.03 -12.28 -8.25
C VAL A 4 13.50 -11.91 -6.87
N MET A 5 14.07 -12.51 -5.83
CA MET A 5 13.68 -12.25 -4.44
C MET A 5 14.15 -10.88 -3.96
N LEU A 6 15.35 -10.45 -4.35
CA LEU A 6 15.85 -9.11 -4.06
C LEU A 6 14.86 -8.05 -4.55
N ARG A 7 14.43 -8.13 -5.81
CA ARG A 7 13.49 -7.18 -6.41
C ARG A 7 12.11 -7.24 -5.79
N ALA A 8 11.60 -8.44 -5.51
CA ALA A 8 10.32 -8.60 -4.84
C ALA A 8 10.33 -8.01 -3.41
N ASN A 9 11.42 -8.16 -2.67
CA ASN A 9 11.57 -7.59 -1.33
C ASN A 9 11.72 -6.06 -1.37
N GLN A 10 12.45 -5.50 -2.35
CA GLN A 10 12.50 -4.04 -2.55
C GLN A 10 11.11 -3.46 -2.81
N TYR A 11 10.27 -4.16 -3.59
CA TYR A 11 8.89 -3.76 -3.81
C TYR A 11 8.04 -3.89 -2.54
N LYS A 12 8.21 -4.97 -1.77
CA LYS A 12 7.56 -5.11 -0.46
C LYS A 12 7.88 -3.93 0.46
N GLU A 13 9.16 -3.60 0.59
CA GLU A 13 9.64 -2.50 1.42
C GLU A 13 9.05 -1.16 0.96
N LEU A 14 9.08 -0.88 -0.34
CA LEU A 14 8.46 0.31 -0.93
C LEU A 14 6.97 0.39 -0.57
N ILE A 15 6.21 -0.68 -0.80
CA ILE A 15 4.76 -0.68 -0.62
C ILE A 15 4.39 -0.58 0.87
N GLU A 16 5.05 -1.33 1.74
CA GLU A 16 4.75 -1.33 3.18
C GLU A 16 5.24 -0.05 3.86
N THR A 17 6.45 0.41 3.53
CA THR A 17 7.08 1.55 4.22
C THR A 17 6.62 2.90 3.65
N GLN A 18 6.55 3.03 2.33
CA GLN A 18 6.22 4.31 1.69
C GLN A 18 4.71 4.47 1.54
N LEU A 19 4.02 3.43 1.05
CA LEU A 19 2.57 3.49 0.81
C LEU A 19 1.73 3.10 2.03
N ALA A 20 2.35 2.58 3.10
CA ALA A 20 1.64 2.08 4.28
C ALA A 20 0.61 0.98 3.94
N ILE A 21 0.91 0.12 2.97
CA ILE A 21 0.01 -0.96 2.52
C ILE A 21 0.64 -2.32 2.82
N PRO A 22 0.01 -3.19 3.62
CA PRO A 22 0.48 -4.55 3.86
C PRO A 22 0.34 -5.42 2.59
N VAL A 23 1.33 -6.27 2.33
CA VAL A 23 1.28 -7.19 1.18
C VAL A 23 1.70 -8.61 1.54
N ILE A 24 1.03 -9.56 0.88
CA ILE A 24 1.37 -10.98 0.94
C ILE A 24 2.34 -11.28 -0.20
N LEU A 25 3.53 -11.74 0.15
CA LEU A 25 4.56 -12.14 -0.79
C LEU A 25 4.48 -13.66 -1.06
N GLY A 26 4.41 -14.05 -2.33
CA GLY A 26 4.36 -15.47 -2.69
C GLY A 26 4.63 -15.74 -4.17
N LYS A 27 4.72 -17.02 -4.53
CA LYS A 27 4.81 -17.45 -5.93
C LYS A 27 3.43 -17.56 -6.56
N LYS A 28 3.30 -17.25 -7.85
CA LYS A 28 2.08 -17.59 -8.62
C LYS A 28 1.95 -19.09 -8.79
N SER A 29 0.72 -19.57 -8.98
CA SER A 29 0.49 -20.90 -9.55
C SER A 29 1.05 -20.97 -10.97
N LYS A 30 1.08 -22.16 -11.55
CA LYS A 30 1.61 -22.33 -12.91
C LYS A 30 0.74 -21.62 -13.95
N SER A 31 -0.58 -21.68 -13.81
CA SER A 31 -1.57 -20.97 -14.63
C SER A 31 -1.47 -19.44 -14.52
N GLU A 32 -1.17 -18.92 -13.33
CA GLU A 32 -1.08 -17.47 -13.09
C GLU A 32 0.36 -16.93 -13.25
N THR A 33 1.31 -17.77 -13.65
CA THR A 33 2.69 -17.37 -13.93
C THR A 33 2.78 -16.70 -15.30
N PHE A 34 3.59 -15.64 -15.41
CA PHE A 34 3.83 -14.95 -16.68
C PHE A 34 4.24 -15.94 -17.78
N ALA A 35 3.59 -15.87 -18.94
CA ALA A 35 3.89 -16.71 -20.08
C ALA A 35 5.38 -16.55 -20.49
N GLY A 36 6.14 -17.63 -20.44
CA GLY A 36 7.58 -17.63 -20.71
C GLY A 36 8.46 -17.46 -19.47
N ALA A 37 7.92 -17.27 -18.27
CA ALA A 37 8.66 -17.39 -17.03
C ALA A 37 8.71 -18.86 -16.55
N VAL A 38 9.79 -19.22 -15.86
CA VAL A 38 9.90 -20.46 -15.07
C VAL A 38 9.00 -20.37 -13.83
N TYR A 39 9.02 -19.23 -13.15
CA TYR A 39 8.08 -18.90 -12.09
C TYR A 39 7.94 -17.39 -11.94
N THR A 40 6.80 -16.96 -11.40
CA THR A 40 6.55 -15.57 -11.02
C THR A 40 6.38 -15.45 -9.52
N VAL A 41 6.99 -14.44 -8.93
CA VAL A 41 6.75 -13.96 -7.56
C VAL A 41 5.87 -12.73 -7.64
N SER A 42 4.85 -12.63 -6.79
CA SER A 42 3.96 -11.48 -6.72
C SER A 42 3.77 -10.98 -5.29
N LEU A 43 3.39 -9.71 -5.20
CA LEU A 43 2.93 -9.05 -3.98
C LEU A 43 1.43 -8.79 -4.11
N GLU A 44 0.64 -9.36 -3.22
CA GLU A 44 -0.82 -9.29 -3.26
C GLU A 44 -1.34 -8.44 -2.09
N ALA A 45 -2.19 -7.46 -2.38
CA ALA A 45 -2.95 -6.69 -1.40
C ALA A 45 -4.44 -7.01 -1.52
N LEU A 46 -5.22 -6.70 -0.49
CA LEU A 46 -6.68 -6.82 -0.50
C LEU A 46 -7.30 -5.42 -0.42
N MET A 47 -8.17 -5.08 -1.37
CA MET A 47 -8.88 -3.81 -1.38
C MET A 47 -10.16 -3.87 -0.52
N PRO A 48 -10.72 -2.73 -0.09
CA PRO A 48 -11.95 -2.70 0.73
C PRO A 48 -13.19 -3.33 0.10
N ASP A 49 -13.25 -3.43 -1.23
CA ASP A 49 -14.33 -4.13 -1.94
C ASP A 49 -14.19 -5.68 -1.89
N GLY A 50 -13.12 -6.17 -1.26
CA GLY A 50 -12.77 -7.58 -1.06
C GLY A 50 -12.12 -8.25 -2.26
N LYS A 51 -11.68 -7.48 -3.25
CA LYS A 51 -10.88 -8.01 -4.37
C LYS A 51 -9.39 -7.84 -4.08
N ALA A 52 -8.61 -8.85 -4.49
CA ALA A 52 -7.17 -8.81 -4.41
C ALA A 52 -6.57 -8.07 -5.61
N LEU A 53 -5.51 -7.31 -5.34
CA LEU A 53 -4.77 -6.55 -6.33
C LEU A 53 -3.30 -6.96 -6.30
N GLN A 54 -2.77 -7.31 -7.48
CA GLN A 54 -1.34 -7.55 -7.65
C GLN A 54 -0.61 -6.20 -7.68
N MET A 55 0.23 -5.97 -6.67
CA MET A 55 0.95 -4.72 -6.44
C MET A 55 2.29 -4.64 -7.20
N GLY A 56 2.87 -5.80 -7.53
CA GLY A 56 4.08 -5.90 -8.34
C GLY A 56 4.48 -7.35 -8.57
N THR A 57 5.33 -7.60 -9.55
CA THR A 57 5.85 -8.93 -9.87
C THR A 57 7.35 -8.94 -10.12
N SER A 58 7.95 -10.09 -9.86
CA SER A 58 9.32 -10.41 -10.21
C SER A 58 9.38 -11.84 -10.76
N HIS A 59 10.01 -12.02 -11.90
CA HIS A 59 9.94 -13.22 -12.73
C HIS A 59 11.32 -13.84 -12.85
N ASN A 60 11.39 -15.15 -12.65
CA ASN A 60 12.51 -15.94 -13.14
C ASN A 60 12.18 -16.38 -14.57
N LEU A 61 12.89 -15.85 -15.56
CA LEU A 61 12.67 -16.18 -16.97
C LEU A 61 13.47 -17.43 -17.40
N GLY A 62 14.35 -17.92 -16.52
CA GLY A 62 15.26 -19.00 -16.83
C GLY A 62 16.09 -18.67 -18.06
N GLN A 63 16.11 -19.60 -19.02
CA GLN A 63 16.75 -19.42 -20.32
C GLN A 63 15.73 -19.36 -21.46
N ASN A 64 14.44 -19.18 -21.16
CA ASN A 64 13.38 -19.26 -22.16
C ASN A 64 13.58 -18.18 -23.24
N PHE A 65 13.78 -16.93 -22.81
CA PHE A 65 14.02 -15.81 -23.72
C PHE A 65 15.43 -15.84 -24.33
N SER A 66 16.45 -16.20 -23.56
CA SER A 66 17.82 -16.27 -24.06
C SER A 66 17.96 -17.30 -25.18
N LYS A 67 17.24 -18.42 -25.12
CA LYS A 67 17.20 -19.40 -26.21
C LYS A 67 16.46 -18.85 -27.43
N SER A 68 15.27 -18.28 -27.23
CA SER A 68 14.48 -17.72 -28.33
C SER A 68 15.17 -16.58 -29.08
N PHE A 69 15.94 -15.74 -28.38
CA PHE A 69 16.66 -14.60 -28.96
C PHE A 69 18.16 -14.85 -29.17
N ASN A 70 18.61 -16.09 -28.98
CA ASN A 70 20.02 -16.49 -29.11
C ASN A 70 21.02 -15.62 -28.30
N ILE A 71 20.67 -15.30 -27.05
CA ILE A 71 21.50 -14.49 -26.15
C ILE A 71 22.48 -15.40 -25.42
N GLN A 72 23.74 -15.37 -25.84
CA GLN A 72 24.81 -16.24 -25.36
C GLN A 72 26.03 -15.46 -24.87
N PHE A 73 26.83 -16.08 -24.03
CA PHE A 73 28.15 -15.60 -23.61
C PHE A 73 29.18 -16.74 -23.64
N LEU A 74 30.46 -16.39 -23.74
CA LEU A 74 31.56 -17.34 -23.57
C LEU A 74 31.88 -17.44 -22.08
N ASP A 75 31.73 -18.63 -21.50
CA ASP A 75 32.02 -18.86 -20.08
C ASP A 75 33.49 -19.23 -19.84
N LYS A 76 33.92 -19.32 -18.58
CA LYS A 76 35.31 -19.63 -18.18
C LYS A 76 35.85 -20.96 -18.69
N ASP A 77 34.95 -21.88 -19.05
CA ASP A 77 35.29 -23.16 -19.69
C ASP A 77 35.37 -23.06 -21.22
N GLU A 78 35.41 -21.84 -21.76
CA GLU A 78 35.45 -21.50 -23.19
C GLU A 78 34.27 -22.08 -23.99
N LYS A 79 33.16 -22.39 -23.31
CA LYS A 79 31.92 -22.85 -23.96
C LYS A 79 30.90 -21.72 -24.04
N LYS A 80 30.18 -21.66 -25.16
CA LYS A 80 29.01 -20.78 -25.30
C LYS A 80 27.88 -21.30 -24.41
N LYS A 81 27.36 -20.43 -23.53
CA LYS A 81 26.22 -20.71 -22.65
C LYS A 81 25.14 -19.65 -22.80
N TYR A 82 23.89 -20.05 -22.57
CA TYR A 82 22.76 -19.12 -22.55
C TYR A 82 22.66 -18.40 -21.20
N VAL A 83 22.35 -17.11 -21.24
CA VAL A 83 22.19 -16.29 -20.04
C VAL A 83 20.94 -16.68 -19.25
N TRP A 84 21.01 -16.58 -17.92
CA TRP A 84 19.84 -16.69 -17.05
C TRP A 84 19.22 -15.31 -16.86
N GLN A 85 17.94 -15.19 -17.17
CA GLN A 85 17.25 -13.89 -17.19
C GLN A 85 16.19 -13.78 -16.10
N THR A 86 15.96 -12.55 -15.71
CA THR A 86 14.92 -12.14 -14.76
C THR A 86 14.27 -10.86 -15.29
N SER A 87 13.03 -10.61 -14.89
CA SER A 87 12.29 -9.38 -15.23
C SER A 87 11.41 -9.02 -14.05
N TRP A 88 11.16 -7.75 -13.78
CA TRP A 88 10.37 -7.30 -12.65
C TRP A 88 9.73 -5.95 -12.95
N GLY A 89 8.59 -5.68 -12.32
CA GLY A 89 7.89 -4.42 -12.50
C GLY A 89 6.76 -4.20 -11.50
N PHE A 90 6.46 -2.92 -11.27
CA PHE A 90 5.19 -2.44 -10.77
C PHE A 90 4.75 -1.27 -11.66
N SER A 91 3.52 -0.77 -11.48
CA SER A 91 3.01 0.35 -12.28
C SER A 91 2.26 1.37 -11.42
N THR A 92 1.74 2.41 -12.05
CA THR A 92 0.84 3.41 -11.43
C THR A 92 -0.43 2.80 -10.84
N ARG A 93 -0.71 1.51 -11.08
CA ARG A 93 -1.70 0.71 -10.32
C ARG A 93 -1.57 0.89 -8.80
N LEU A 94 -0.34 1.09 -8.29
CA LEU A 94 -0.11 1.36 -6.87
C LEU A 94 -0.82 2.62 -6.37
N ILE A 95 -0.99 3.64 -7.22
CA ILE A 95 -1.74 4.86 -6.87
C ILE A 95 -3.21 4.52 -6.66
N GLY A 96 -3.81 3.71 -7.55
CA GLY A 96 -5.18 3.24 -7.36
C GLY A 96 -5.36 2.43 -6.08
N ALA A 97 -4.40 1.57 -5.74
CA ALA A 97 -4.40 0.80 -4.50
C ALA A 97 -4.38 1.71 -3.26
N LEU A 98 -3.53 2.75 -3.28
CA LEU A 98 -3.40 3.73 -2.22
C LEU A 98 -4.70 4.49 -1.99
N VAL A 99 -5.33 4.97 -3.07
CA VAL A 99 -6.63 5.66 -3.02
C VAL A 99 -7.70 4.76 -2.42
N MET A 100 -7.76 3.50 -2.86
CA MET A 100 -8.78 2.57 -2.37
C MET A 100 -8.59 2.16 -0.91
N ILE A 101 -7.35 1.89 -0.47
CA ILE A 101 -7.08 1.38 0.88
C ILE A 101 -7.22 2.48 1.94
N HIS A 102 -6.69 3.67 1.67
CA HIS A 102 -6.62 4.73 2.68
C HIS A 102 -7.75 5.75 2.57
N GLY A 103 -8.34 5.94 1.39
CA GLY A 103 -9.41 6.90 1.18
C GLY A 103 -10.63 6.66 2.09
N ASP A 104 -11.34 7.74 2.38
CA ASP A 104 -12.58 7.72 3.16
C ASP A 104 -13.65 8.61 2.51
N ASP A 105 -14.81 8.76 3.17
CA ASP A 105 -15.93 9.57 2.67
C ASP A 105 -15.59 11.06 2.52
N LYS A 106 -14.50 11.53 3.13
CA LYS A 106 -14.02 12.91 3.00
C LYS A 106 -13.01 13.09 1.87
N GLY A 107 -12.57 12.00 1.23
CA GLY A 107 -11.66 12.03 0.08
C GLY A 107 -10.37 11.26 0.31
N LEU A 108 -9.27 11.79 -0.23
CA LEU A 108 -7.97 11.12 -0.18
C LEU A 108 -7.41 11.10 1.24
N ILE A 109 -6.59 10.10 1.54
CA ILE A 109 -5.68 10.09 2.68
C ILE A 109 -4.32 9.64 2.15
N ILE A 110 -3.35 10.55 2.13
CA ILE A 110 -2.03 10.27 1.58
C ILE A 110 -1.05 9.96 2.72
N PRO A 111 -0.32 8.83 2.66
CA PRO A 111 0.75 8.54 3.60
C PRO A 111 1.81 9.65 3.61
N PRO A 112 2.23 10.16 4.79
CA PRO A 112 3.24 11.21 4.92
C PRO A 112 4.52 11.02 4.11
N ASN A 113 4.98 9.80 3.92
CA ASN A 113 6.24 9.51 3.22
C ASN A 113 6.21 9.82 1.71
N ILE A 114 5.01 9.86 1.11
CA ILE A 114 4.82 10.09 -0.32
C ILE A 114 3.93 11.30 -0.63
N ALA A 115 3.45 12.00 0.41
CA ALA A 115 2.59 13.17 0.24
C ALA A 115 3.37 14.32 -0.41
N PRO A 116 2.88 14.88 -1.55
CA PRO A 116 3.54 16.03 -2.19
C PRO A 116 3.62 17.26 -1.29
N ILE A 117 2.58 17.44 -0.45
CA ILE A 117 2.55 18.41 0.65
C ILE A 117 2.24 17.59 1.90
N GLN A 118 3.13 17.63 2.88
CA GLN A 118 2.99 16.89 4.13
C GLN A 118 2.21 17.69 5.16
N ILE A 119 2.40 19.01 5.15
CA ILE A 119 1.83 19.94 6.12
C ILE A 119 1.19 21.11 5.39
N VAL A 120 -0.07 21.43 5.71
CA VAL A 120 -0.68 22.70 5.28
C VAL A 120 -0.92 23.59 6.49
N ILE A 121 -0.52 24.86 6.39
CA ILE A 121 -0.75 25.88 7.41
C ILE A 121 -1.91 26.77 6.96
N ILE A 122 -2.94 26.87 7.81
CA ILE A 122 -4.12 27.69 7.57
C ILE A 122 -4.19 28.81 8.61
N PRO A 123 -3.83 30.04 8.23
CA PRO A 123 -4.02 31.20 9.09
C PRO A 123 -5.50 31.59 9.17
N ILE A 124 -5.97 31.87 10.38
CA ILE A 124 -7.34 32.26 10.71
C ILE A 124 -7.28 33.66 11.31
N PHE A 125 -7.84 34.67 10.65
CA PHE A 125 -7.74 36.05 11.12
C PHE A 125 -8.94 36.90 10.73
N ASP A 126 -9.05 38.04 11.37
CA ASP A 126 -9.88 39.17 10.94
C ASP A 126 -8.99 40.31 10.41
N THR A 127 -9.61 41.42 10.00
CA THR A 127 -8.90 42.59 9.45
C THR A 127 -7.82 43.14 10.39
N LYS A 128 -8.00 43.07 11.71
CA LYS A 128 -7.09 43.64 12.71
C LYS A 128 -5.91 42.72 13.01
N THR A 129 -6.15 41.41 12.98
CA THR A 129 -5.19 40.37 13.38
C THR A 129 -4.44 39.76 12.19
N LYS A 130 -4.86 40.07 10.96
CA LYS A 130 -4.28 39.55 9.71
C LYS A 130 -2.75 39.58 9.67
N LYS A 131 -2.17 40.75 9.94
CA LYS A 131 -0.71 40.94 9.82
C LYS A 131 0.06 40.00 10.75
N SER A 132 -0.30 39.98 12.04
CA SER A 132 0.39 39.16 13.04
C SER A 132 0.22 37.66 12.79
N VAL A 133 -0.98 37.23 12.37
CA VAL A 133 -1.25 35.81 12.07
C VAL A 133 -0.47 35.34 10.84
N ILE A 134 -0.41 36.14 9.77
CA ILE A 134 0.36 35.79 8.57
C ILE A 134 1.86 35.75 8.87
N GLU A 135 2.39 36.73 9.61
CA GLU A 135 3.80 36.75 10.03
C GLU A 135 4.15 35.50 10.85
N LYS A 136 3.28 35.10 11.78
CA LYS A 136 3.47 33.88 12.57
C LYS A 136 3.41 32.61 11.71
N ALA A 137 2.45 32.53 10.79
CA ALA A 137 2.32 31.38 9.88
C ALA A 137 3.55 31.21 8.99
N LYS A 138 4.09 32.32 8.45
CA LYS A 138 5.33 32.31 7.66
C LYS A 138 6.54 31.88 8.50
N SER A 139 6.70 32.42 9.70
CA SER A 139 7.79 32.03 10.61
C SER A 139 7.76 30.53 10.94
N ILE A 140 6.58 29.96 11.22
CA ILE A 140 6.45 28.52 11.45
C ILE A 140 6.74 27.71 10.18
N CYS A 141 6.33 28.22 9.02
CA CYS A 141 6.61 27.59 7.73
C CYS A 141 8.12 27.48 7.49
N GLU A 142 8.85 28.58 7.67
CA GLU A 142 10.31 28.64 7.51
C GLU A 142 11.04 27.59 8.38
N ASP A 143 10.54 27.32 9.59
CA ASP A 143 11.10 26.29 10.45
C ASP A 143 10.76 24.87 10.00
N LEU A 144 9.54 24.63 9.52
CA LEU A 144 9.09 23.31 9.08
C LEU A 144 9.66 22.92 7.70
N GLU A 145 9.82 23.87 6.78
CA GLU A 145 10.35 23.65 5.43
C GLU A 145 11.79 23.12 5.42
N LYS A 146 12.53 23.29 6.52
CA LYS A 146 13.86 22.69 6.71
C LYS A 146 13.82 21.16 6.64
N LYS A 147 12.65 20.53 6.84
CA LYS A 147 12.50 19.07 6.92
C LYS A 147 11.29 18.51 6.17
N PHE A 148 10.25 19.32 5.93
CA PHE A 148 8.99 18.86 5.39
C PHE A 148 8.57 19.67 4.16
N SER A 149 7.72 19.08 3.32
CA SER A 149 7.00 19.83 2.28
C SER A 149 5.79 20.52 2.92
N VAL A 150 5.82 21.86 2.97
CA VAL A 150 4.83 22.69 3.65
C VAL A 150 4.19 23.67 2.68
N GLU A 151 2.90 23.93 2.85
CA GLU A 151 2.16 24.95 2.09
C GLU A 151 1.44 25.89 3.07
N VAL A 152 1.52 27.21 2.84
CA VAL A 152 0.73 28.19 3.59
C VAL A 152 -0.41 28.72 2.73
N ASP A 153 -1.64 28.40 3.10
CA ASP A 153 -2.80 28.80 2.31
C ASP A 153 -3.25 30.23 2.65
N LEU A 154 -2.70 31.19 1.91
CA LEU A 154 -2.96 32.63 2.08
C LEU A 154 -4.14 33.17 1.24
N ARG A 155 -4.85 32.33 0.48
CA ARG A 155 -5.98 32.78 -0.36
C ARG A 155 -7.06 33.46 0.48
N GLU A 156 -7.45 34.68 0.14
CA GLU A 156 -8.35 35.48 0.98
C GLU A 156 -9.81 35.36 0.54
N GLU A 157 -10.03 34.92 -0.68
CA GLU A 157 -11.33 34.67 -1.29
C GLU A 157 -12.07 33.48 -0.65
N TYR A 158 -11.39 32.67 0.16
CA TYR A 158 -11.93 31.47 0.80
C TYR A 158 -11.93 31.58 2.33
N THR A 159 -13.04 31.14 2.93
CA THR A 159 -13.15 31.01 4.38
C THR A 159 -12.23 29.89 4.90
N PRO A 160 -11.79 29.94 6.17
CA PRO A 160 -10.99 28.86 6.76
C PRO A 160 -11.66 27.49 6.64
N GLY A 161 -12.99 27.43 6.85
CA GLY A 161 -13.76 26.18 6.71
C GLY A 161 -13.72 25.59 5.29
N TRP A 162 -13.75 26.45 4.27
CA TRP A 162 -13.62 26.00 2.87
C TRP A 162 -12.22 25.43 2.61
N LYS A 163 -11.18 26.10 3.11
CA LYS A 163 -9.79 25.61 3.00
C LYS A 163 -9.61 24.27 3.73
N PHE A 164 -10.17 24.13 4.94
CA PHE A 164 -10.14 22.87 5.69
C PHE A 164 -10.66 21.72 4.85
N TYR A 165 -11.83 21.91 4.22
CA TYR A 165 -12.44 20.92 3.36
C TYR A 165 -11.59 20.59 2.14
N GLU A 166 -11.05 21.60 1.42
CA GLU A 166 -10.21 21.34 0.25
C GLU A 166 -8.98 20.50 0.57
N TRP A 167 -8.26 20.84 1.64
CA TRP A 167 -7.04 20.12 2.01
C TRP A 167 -7.33 18.76 2.64
N GLU A 168 -8.48 18.59 3.31
CA GLU A 168 -8.98 17.28 3.73
C GLU A 168 -9.31 16.40 2.51
N LEU A 169 -9.99 16.96 1.50
CA LEU A 169 -10.32 16.26 0.26
C LEU A 169 -9.07 15.81 -0.50
N LYS A 170 -8.03 16.65 -0.55
CA LYS A 170 -6.72 16.34 -1.15
C LYS A 170 -5.88 15.36 -0.32
N GLY A 171 -6.27 15.10 0.93
CA GLY A 171 -5.63 14.11 1.78
C GLY A 171 -4.30 14.53 2.39
N ILE A 172 -4.11 15.84 2.63
CA ILE A 172 -2.89 16.35 3.27
C ILE A 172 -2.76 15.75 4.67
N PRO A 173 -1.64 15.11 5.03
CA PRO A 173 -1.55 14.35 6.28
C PRO A 173 -1.79 15.18 7.54
N LEU A 174 -1.20 16.39 7.60
CA LEU A 174 -1.24 17.26 8.76
C LEU A 174 -1.68 18.68 8.35
N ARG A 175 -2.72 19.19 9.02
CA ARG A 175 -3.08 20.60 8.96
C ARG A 175 -2.68 21.30 10.26
N ILE A 176 -2.10 22.49 10.14
CA ILE A 176 -1.80 23.38 11.26
C ILE A 176 -2.72 24.61 11.15
N GLU A 177 -3.54 24.84 12.16
CA GLU A 177 -4.43 25.99 12.28
C GLU A 177 -3.76 27.03 13.21
N ILE A 178 -3.72 28.30 12.79
CA ILE A 178 -3.13 29.41 13.56
C ILE A 178 -4.11 30.57 13.61
N GLY A 179 -4.65 30.87 14.79
CA GLY A 179 -5.50 32.04 15.02
C GLY A 179 -4.96 33.01 16.10
N PRO A 180 -5.61 34.16 16.32
CA PRO A 180 -5.14 35.16 17.28
C PRO A 180 -5.08 34.61 18.71
N LYS A 181 -6.07 33.79 19.08
CA LYS A 181 -6.12 33.12 20.40
C LYS A 181 -4.99 32.12 20.61
N ASP A 182 -4.52 31.49 19.53
CA ASP A 182 -3.41 30.53 19.61
C ASP A 182 -2.08 31.27 19.77
N ILE A 183 -1.92 32.42 19.11
CA ILE A 183 -0.76 33.31 19.29
C ILE A 183 -0.69 33.86 20.71
N GLU A 184 -1.81 34.34 21.28
CA GLU A 184 -1.88 34.79 22.67
C GLU A 184 -1.46 33.69 23.66
N LYS A 185 -1.78 32.44 23.34
CA LYS A 185 -1.44 31.25 24.13
C LYS A 185 -0.10 30.62 23.76
N LYS A 186 0.65 31.19 22.80
CA LYS A 186 1.92 30.65 22.29
C LYS A 186 1.81 29.19 21.82
N GLN A 187 0.76 28.88 21.08
CA GLN A 187 0.47 27.54 20.58
C GLN A 187 0.00 27.58 19.12
N VAL A 188 -0.16 26.39 18.54
CA VAL A 188 -0.88 26.14 17.29
C VAL A 188 -1.76 24.91 17.45
N VAL A 189 -2.72 24.69 16.53
CA VAL A 189 -3.55 23.49 16.54
C VAL A 189 -3.17 22.57 15.40
N PHE A 190 -2.78 21.35 15.73
CA PHE A 190 -2.53 20.27 14.77
C PHE A 190 -3.81 19.48 14.55
N VAL A 191 -4.10 19.15 13.29
CA VAL A 191 -5.22 18.29 12.90
C VAL A 191 -4.73 17.19 11.98
N ARG A 192 -4.94 15.94 12.39
CA ARG A 192 -4.57 14.77 11.59
C ARG A 192 -5.64 14.45 10.55
N ARG A 193 -5.24 14.13 9.33
CA ARG A 193 -6.18 13.71 8.27
C ARG A 193 -6.75 12.31 8.47
N ASP A 194 -5.97 11.38 9.00
CA ASP A 194 -6.35 9.96 9.15
C ASP A 194 -7.46 9.71 10.19
N SER A 195 -7.56 10.60 11.18
CA SER A 195 -8.43 10.44 12.36
C SER A 195 -9.27 11.67 12.70
N GLY A 196 -8.92 12.85 12.19
CA GLY A 196 -9.57 14.11 12.56
C GLY A 196 -9.22 14.63 13.95
N ILE A 197 -8.32 13.96 14.68
CA ILE A 197 -7.89 14.36 16.02
C ILE A 197 -7.24 15.74 15.97
N LYS A 198 -7.64 16.61 16.90
CA LYS A 198 -7.10 17.96 17.09
C LYS A 198 -6.28 18.03 18.38
N ILE A 199 -5.07 18.60 18.31
CA ILE A 199 -4.17 18.74 19.45
C ILE A 199 -3.56 20.14 19.44
N SER A 200 -3.57 20.82 20.59
CA SER A 200 -2.83 22.07 20.77
C SER A 200 -1.36 21.77 21.07
N VAL A 201 -0.46 22.45 20.35
CA VAL A 201 0.99 22.24 20.41
C VAL A 201 1.66 23.57 20.73
N ASP A 202 2.55 23.57 21.72
CA ASP A 202 3.40 24.73 22.05
C ASP A 202 4.21 25.18 20.83
N GLU A 203 4.26 26.48 20.57
CA GLU A 203 4.89 27.05 19.38
C GLU A 203 6.37 26.68 19.25
N ASN A 204 7.08 26.46 20.36
CA ASN A 204 8.50 26.11 20.37
C ASN A 204 8.73 24.62 20.11
N SER A 205 7.67 23.80 20.16
CA SER A 205 7.73 22.35 19.95
C SER A 205 7.20 21.90 18.60
N VAL A 206 6.76 22.84 17.74
CA VAL A 206 6.07 22.55 16.47
C VAL A 206 6.86 21.61 15.56
N LEU A 207 8.16 21.86 15.34
CA LEU A 207 8.99 21.01 14.47
C LEU A 207 9.07 19.56 14.98
N LYS A 208 9.32 19.40 16.28
CA LYS A 208 9.46 18.09 16.93
C LYS A 208 8.14 17.32 16.93
N GLU A 209 7.05 17.99 17.28
CA GLU A 209 5.73 17.36 17.29
C GLU A 209 5.23 17.06 15.88
N ALA A 210 5.57 17.87 14.87
CA ALA A 210 5.22 17.59 13.47
C ALA A 210 5.93 16.32 12.99
N GLU A 211 7.22 16.16 13.30
CA GLU A 211 7.97 14.93 12.98
C GLU A 211 7.32 13.69 13.61
N LYS A 212 7.01 13.78 14.91
CA LYS A 212 6.35 12.69 15.63
C LYS A 212 4.98 12.38 15.03
N MET A 213 4.18 13.40 14.75
CA MET A 213 2.83 13.27 14.22
C MET A 213 2.83 12.59 12.85
N LEU A 214 3.71 13.02 11.93
CA LEU A 214 3.80 12.42 10.59
C LEU A 214 4.25 10.95 10.68
N LYS A 215 5.21 10.61 11.54
CA LYS A 215 5.58 9.20 11.78
C LYS A 215 4.42 8.38 12.35
N ASP A 216 3.67 8.95 13.29
CA ASP A 216 2.51 8.30 13.90
C ASP A 216 1.35 8.12 12.91
N ILE A 217 1.13 9.05 11.98
CA ILE A 217 0.16 8.90 10.88
C ILE A 217 0.60 7.77 9.95
N GLN A 218 1.85 7.76 9.49
CA GLN A 218 2.38 6.69 8.62
C GLN A 218 2.18 5.31 9.25
N ARG A 219 2.53 5.16 10.53
CA ARG A 219 2.36 3.91 11.28
C ARG A 219 0.88 3.52 11.43
N SER A 220 0.04 4.48 11.84
CA SER A 220 -1.42 4.28 12.00
C SER A 220 -2.09 3.78 10.72
N LEU A 221 -1.74 4.36 9.56
CA LEU A 221 -2.26 3.93 8.26
C LEU A 221 -1.88 2.47 7.96
N PHE A 222 -0.61 2.10 8.19
CA PHE A 222 -0.15 0.73 7.99
C PHE A 222 -0.85 -0.25 8.92
N GLU A 223 -0.94 0.07 10.21
CA GLU A 223 -1.60 -0.78 11.22
C GLU A 223 -3.09 -0.98 10.90
N LYS A 224 -3.79 0.08 10.51
CA LYS A 224 -5.21 0.01 10.10
C LYS A 224 -5.39 -0.87 8.86
N ALA A 225 -4.56 -0.68 7.83
CA ALA A 225 -4.60 -1.48 6.62
C ALA A 225 -4.23 -2.95 6.89
N LYS A 226 -3.26 -3.19 7.78
CA LYS A 226 -2.85 -4.53 8.21
C LYS A 226 -3.95 -5.25 8.97
N HIS A 227 -4.58 -4.58 9.92
CA HIS A 227 -5.72 -5.13 10.64
C HIS A 227 -6.87 -5.45 9.67
N PHE A 228 -7.14 -4.58 8.68
CA PHE A 228 -8.12 -4.87 7.63
C PHE A 228 -7.76 -6.15 6.85
N LEU A 229 -6.51 -6.28 6.37
CA LEU A 229 -6.07 -7.48 5.66
C LEU A 229 -6.23 -8.73 6.51
N ASP A 230 -5.69 -8.72 7.73
CA ASP A 230 -5.65 -9.88 8.62
C ASP A 230 -7.08 -10.34 9.02
N SER A 231 -7.99 -9.39 9.29
CA SER A 231 -9.41 -9.69 9.61
C SER A 231 -10.27 -10.11 8.42
N ASN A 232 -9.76 -9.97 7.20
CA ASN A 232 -10.42 -10.39 5.97
C ASN A 232 -9.81 -11.63 5.32
N ILE A 233 -8.73 -12.17 5.88
CA ILE A 233 -8.21 -13.49 5.56
C ILE A 233 -8.95 -14.53 6.40
N VAL A 234 -9.55 -15.52 5.74
CA VAL A 234 -10.24 -16.63 6.41
C VAL A 234 -9.66 -17.96 5.99
N GLU A 235 -9.55 -18.90 6.93
CA GLU A 235 -9.19 -20.28 6.63
C GLU A 235 -10.44 -21.13 6.48
N VAL A 236 -10.50 -21.92 5.41
CA VAL A 236 -11.63 -22.81 5.13
C VAL A 236 -11.14 -24.22 4.83
N LYS A 237 -11.96 -25.22 5.17
CA LYS A 237 -11.61 -26.66 5.04
C LYS A 237 -12.42 -27.39 3.97
N ASN A 238 -13.50 -26.80 3.48
CA ASN A 238 -14.39 -27.40 2.49
C ASN A 238 -14.86 -26.33 1.49
N PHE A 239 -15.32 -26.79 0.32
CA PHE A 239 -15.69 -25.92 -0.77
C PHE A 239 -17.01 -25.15 -0.56
N SER A 240 -17.91 -25.64 0.30
CA SER A 240 -19.12 -24.90 0.66
C SER A 240 -18.79 -23.61 1.40
N ASP A 241 -17.90 -23.68 2.40
CA ASP A 241 -17.45 -22.51 3.16
C ASP A 241 -16.55 -21.62 2.31
N PHE A 242 -15.80 -22.19 1.35
CA PHE A 242 -15.08 -21.42 0.34
C PHE A 242 -16.02 -20.50 -0.45
N LYS A 243 -17.13 -21.04 -1.00
CA LYS A 243 -18.12 -20.25 -1.74
C LYS A 243 -18.74 -19.15 -0.88
N LYS A 244 -19.07 -19.44 0.39
CA LYS A 244 -19.57 -18.44 1.34
C LYS A 244 -18.55 -17.33 1.58
N ALA A 245 -17.29 -17.67 1.79
CA ALA A 245 -16.22 -16.70 2.03
C ALA A 245 -16.00 -15.77 0.81
N ILE A 246 -16.00 -16.31 -0.41
CA ILE A 246 -15.94 -15.50 -1.64
C ILE A 246 -17.15 -14.57 -1.76
N LYS A 247 -18.37 -15.06 -1.47
CA LYS A 247 -19.59 -14.23 -1.47
C LYS A 247 -19.51 -13.11 -0.43
N ASN A 248 -18.90 -13.39 0.73
CA ASN A 248 -18.66 -12.45 1.80
C ASN A 248 -17.41 -11.58 1.58
N LYS A 249 -16.86 -11.56 0.36
CA LYS A 249 -15.77 -10.66 -0.05
C LYS A 249 -14.47 -10.87 0.78
N LYS A 250 -14.22 -12.10 1.21
CA LYS A 250 -13.03 -12.48 1.98
C LYS A 250 -11.91 -12.99 1.07
N MET A 251 -10.67 -12.80 1.51
CA MET A 251 -9.53 -13.54 1.00
C MET A 251 -9.45 -14.87 1.74
N ILE A 252 -9.20 -15.96 1.03
CA ILE A 252 -9.22 -17.30 1.60
C ILE A 252 -7.82 -17.86 1.62
N ARG A 253 -7.37 -18.35 2.78
CA ARG A 253 -6.16 -19.17 2.92
C ARG A 253 -6.57 -20.63 3.02
N ALA A 254 -6.22 -21.44 2.02
CA ALA A 254 -6.66 -22.84 1.97
C ALA A 254 -5.62 -23.76 1.34
N SER A 255 -5.72 -25.06 1.63
CA SER A 255 -4.86 -26.08 1.01
C SER A 255 -5.35 -26.39 -0.41
N TRP A 256 -4.41 -26.56 -1.33
CA TRP A 256 -4.63 -26.85 -2.74
C TRP A 256 -3.74 -28.02 -3.19
N CYS A 257 -4.26 -28.88 -4.06
CA CYS A 257 -3.56 -30.09 -4.52
C CYS A 257 -2.44 -29.82 -5.53
N GLY A 258 -2.37 -28.62 -6.12
CA GLY A 258 -1.35 -28.27 -7.12
C GLY A 258 -1.73 -28.60 -8.56
N SER A 259 -2.96 -29.05 -8.83
CA SER A 259 -3.46 -29.37 -10.18
C SER A 259 -4.10 -28.14 -10.83
N GLU A 260 -3.74 -27.88 -12.08
CA GLU A 260 -4.26 -26.77 -12.89
C GLU A 260 -5.76 -26.97 -13.17
N GLU A 261 -6.21 -28.21 -13.40
CA GLU A 261 -7.63 -28.52 -13.59
C GLU A 261 -8.45 -28.16 -12.35
N CYS A 262 -7.91 -28.45 -11.15
CA CYS A 262 -8.54 -28.10 -9.90
C CYS A 262 -8.63 -26.58 -9.71
N GLU A 263 -7.62 -25.83 -10.16
CA GLU A 263 -7.63 -24.36 -10.11
C GLU A 263 -8.65 -23.77 -11.07
N GLU A 264 -8.73 -24.29 -12.29
CA GLU A 264 -9.72 -23.85 -13.27
C GLU A 264 -11.16 -24.14 -12.81
N SER A 265 -11.44 -25.32 -12.25
CA SER A 265 -12.79 -25.62 -11.72
C SER A 265 -13.21 -24.66 -10.60
N VAL A 266 -12.29 -24.29 -9.69
CA VAL A 266 -12.58 -23.29 -8.66
C VAL A 266 -12.91 -21.93 -9.29
N LYS A 267 -12.17 -21.53 -10.33
CA LYS A 267 -12.38 -20.29 -11.05
C LYS A 267 -13.72 -20.28 -11.79
N GLU A 268 -14.09 -21.35 -12.48
CA GLU A 268 -15.38 -21.48 -13.15
C GLU A 268 -16.54 -21.37 -12.16
N GLU A 269 -16.44 -22.01 -10.99
CA GLU A 269 -17.53 -22.04 -10.01
C GLU A 269 -17.64 -20.78 -9.14
N THR A 270 -16.56 -20.00 -8.98
CA THR A 270 -16.51 -18.92 -7.97
C THR A 270 -15.95 -17.60 -8.47
N THR A 271 -15.37 -17.58 -9.66
CA THR A 271 -14.56 -16.50 -10.25
C THR A 271 -13.32 -16.11 -9.42
N ALA A 272 -12.96 -16.89 -8.39
CA ALA A 272 -11.76 -16.66 -7.59
C ALA A 272 -10.56 -17.35 -8.23
N THR A 273 -9.39 -16.71 -8.17
CA THR A 273 -8.13 -17.28 -8.64
C THR A 273 -7.12 -17.38 -7.51
N ILE A 274 -6.08 -18.19 -7.70
CA ILE A 274 -4.94 -18.22 -6.79
C ILE A 274 -4.20 -16.89 -6.91
N ARG A 275 -4.13 -16.16 -5.80
CA ARG A 275 -3.38 -14.90 -5.73
C ARG A 275 -1.90 -15.17 -5.58
N CYS A 276 -1.54 -16.02 -4.63
CA CYS A 276 -0.18 -16.53 -4.49
C CYS A 276 -0.11 -17.77 -3.58
N ILE A 277 1.00 -18.48 -3.71
CA ILE A 277 1.52 -19.52 -2.83
C ILE A 277 2.55 -18.82 -1.93
N PRO A 278 2.23 -18.51 -0.65
CA PRO A 278 3.15 -17.82 0.24
C PRO A 278 4.42 -18.63 0.47
N PHE A 279 5.55 -17.96 0.71
CA PHE A 279 6.82 -18.63 0.98
C PHE A 279 6.84 -19.37 2.33
N ASP A 280 6.14 -18.85 3.33
CA ASP A 280 5.94 -19.54 4.61
C ASP A 280 4.85 -20.62 4.48
N GLN A 281 5.28 -21.83 4.11
CA GLN A 281 4.42 -23.00 3.95
C GLN A 281 4.43 -23.84 5.23
N LYS A 282 3.27 -23.94 5.87
CA LYS A 282 2.99 -25.01 6.85
C LYS A 282 2.56 -26.27 6.10
N LYS A 283 2.56 -27.43 6.80
CA LYS A 283 2.08 -28.70 6.23
C LYS A 283 0.64 -28.53 5.71
N PRO A 284 0.39 -28.70 4.40
CA PRO A 284 -0.95 -28.59 3.84
C PRO A 284 -1.88 -29.70 4.35
N ALA A 285 -3.15 -29.37 4.48
CA ALA A 285 -4.24 -30.33 4.71
C ALA A 285 -4.77 -30.86 3.36
N SER A 286 -5.94 -31.51 3.36
CA SER A 286 -6.62 -31.87 2.11
C SER A 286 -6.99 -30.65 1.28
N CYS A 287 -6.95 -30.79 -0.03
CA CYS A 287 -7.36 -29.76 -0.98
C CYS A 287 -8.81 -29.34 -0.73
N VAL A 288 -9.04 -28.03 -0.61
CA VAL A 288 -10.35 -27.45 -0.28
C VAL A 288 -11.43 -27.80 -1.29
N PHE A 289 -11.04 -28.01 -2.55
CA PHE A 289 -11.96 -28.32 -3.66
C PHE A 289 -12.14 -29.84 -3.82
N CYS A 290 -11.08 -30.57 -4.16
CA CYS A 290 -11.18 -31.98 -4.57
C CYS A 290 -10.95 -33.00 -3.45
N GLY A 291 -10.63 -32.57 -2.22
CA GLY A 291 -10.41 -33.45 -1.06
C GLY A 291 -9.12 -34.30 -1.08
N LYS A 292 -8.42 -34.37 -2.23
CA LYS A 292 -7.11 -35.04 -2.38
C LYS A 292 -6.05 -34.42 -1.44
N PRO A 293 -4.95 -35.11 -1.12
CA PRO A 293 -3.86 -34.55 -0.32
C PRO A 293 -3.38 -33.20 -0.88
N GLY A 294 -3.32 -32.17 -0.04
CA GLY A 294 -2.84 -30.85 -0.44
C GLY A 294 -1.33 -30.84 -0.61
N LYS A 295 -0.87 -30.07 -1.59
CA LYS A 295 0.53 -29.85 -1.91
C LYS A 295 1.02 -28.47 -1.47
N TYR A 296 0.13 -27.48 -1.49
CA TYR A 296 0.43 -26.10 -1.14
C TYR A 296 -0.68 -25.51 -0.27
N ILE A 297 -0.34 -24.59 0.62
CA ILE A 297 -1.28 -23.61 1.16
C ILE A 297 -1.23 -22.40 0.25
N VAL A 298 -2.37 -21.87 -0.17
CA VAL A 298 -2.46 -20.75 -1.11
C VAL A 298 -3.50 -19.73 -0.67
N TYR A 299 -3.36 -18.51 -1.17
CA TYR A 299 -4.38 -17.46 -1.03
C TYR A 299 -5.27 -17.41 -2.27
N TRP A 300 -6.58 -17.44 -2.07
CA TRP A 300 -7.60 -17.24 -3.10
C TRP A 300 -8.34 -15.94 -2.85
N ALA A 301 -8.71 -15.26 -3.92
CA ALA A 301 -9.63 -14.13 -3.88
C ALA A 301 -10.17 -13.86 -5.28
N LYS A 302 -11.22 -13.05 -5.38
CA LYS A 302 -11.55 -12.40 -6.65
C LYS A 302 -10.47 -11.37 -6.96
N GLY A 303 -9.89 -11.41 -8.15
CA GLY A 303 -8.92 -10.42 -8.60
C GLY A 303 -9.57 -9.17 -9.18
N TYR A 304 -8.80 -8.07 -9.23
CA TYR A 304 -9.01 -6.99 -10.20
C TYR A 304 -8.48 -7.35 -11.58
#